data_AF-A0AAD5XTK4-F1
#
_entry.id   AF-A0AAD5XTK4-F1
#
_cell.length_a   1.000
_cell.length_b   1.000
_cell.length_c   1.000
_cell.angle_alpha   90.00
_cell.angle_beta   90.00
_cell.angle_gamma   90.00
#
_symmetry.space_group_name_H-M   'P 1'
#
loop_
_entity.id
_entity.type
_entity.pdbx_description
1 polymer ?
#
loop_
_entity_poly.entity_id
_entity_poly.type
_entity_poly.pdbx_seq_one_letter_code
_entity_poly.pdbx_strand_id
1 'polypeptide(L)'
;MTSPVLREPRRSAAGYDRLSENVAKLSTFVRGRGKKTTAPVDLMPVLLALLKAVKAVVRYLTGTTELFRLCDRVLEDRRRGRLRIEGVAGPSGRSSGEPTSRVVGSLAPPAEGDLVERIDRCLAYSTKLTSERKAMDSGTLDVDSVVQGILVAKMFPKAGDPNTPQAKLFRECVDRIVETSQLINQLTARAATKFESGDPDHVAQLFTLWDLALPTQPRPPRESELWLKLGFQGRDPATDFRGMGLLGLDNLVFFAQRHPRSMKRMLEISHHPKAWFSLAIVGINMTSFALHQLRKRRLYSLTTALSLGATATAFAEFYSYLMDAFATTWAAHGEAVTVMDFPRVFKAFRKTVKKDLRAGRLLVLNTAAGLR
;
A
#
# COMPACT_ATOMS: atom_id res chain seq x y z
N MET A 1 -7.22 -47.05 24.09
CA MET A 1 -7.17 -45.60 23.84
C MET A 1 -5.88 -45.29 23.10
N THR A 2 -5.94 -45.23 21.77
CA THR A 2 -4.76 -45.03 20.90
C THR A 2 -4.61 -43.55 20.56
N SER A 3 -3.48 -42.97 20.94
CA SER A 3 -3.07 -41.61 20.59
C SER A 3 -2.95 -41.45 19.06
N PRO A 4 -3.43 -40.36 18.44
CA PRO A 4 -3.28 -40.17 17.00
C PRO A 4 -1.83 -39.78 16.69
N VAL A 5 -1.11 -40.71 16.04
CA VAL A 5 0.23 -40.49 15.51
C VAL A 5 0.19 -39.33 14.51
N LEU A 6 0.78 -38.19 14.88
CA LEU A 6 1.03 -37.06 13.98
C LEU A 6 2.03 -37.52 12.90
N ARG A 7 1.53 -37.81 11.69
CA ARG A 7 2.37 -38.09 10.52
C ARG A 7 3.23 -36.88 10.17
N GLU A 8 4.53 -37.08 9.97
CA GLU A 8 5.40 -36.05 9.42
C GLU A 8 4.95 -35.61 8.01
N PRO A 9 5.06 -34.32 7.67
CA PRO A 9 4.60 -33.79 6.40
C PRO A 9 5.43 -34.36 5.23
N ARG A 10 4.74 -34.97 4.25
CA ARG A 10 5.37 -35.45 3.01
C ARG A 10 5.71 -34.27 2.09
N ARG A 11 6.93 -34.29 1.53
CA ARG A 11 7.54 -33.22 0.70
C ARG A 11 6.58 -32.64 -0.36
N SER A 12 6.65 -31.32 -0.53
CA SER A 12 5.92 -30.53 -1.52
C SER A 12 6.08 -31.09 -2.95
N ALA A 13 4.98 -31.48 -3.58
CA ALA A 13 4.95 -31.94 -4.97
C ALA A 13 4.88 -30.74 -5.92
N ALA A 14 5.85 -30.60 -6.84
CA ALA A 14 5.97 -29.51 -7.81
C ALA A 14 4.71 -29.20 -8.65
N GLY A 15 3.75 -30.14 -8.73
CA GLY A 15 2.43 -29.92 -9.34
C GLY A 15 1.51 -28.97 -8.56
N TYR A 16 1.68 -28.84 -7.23
CA TYR A 16 0.89 -27.94 -6.39
C TYR A 16 1.18 -26.46 -6.69
N ASP A 17 2.40 -26.11 -7.12
CA ASP A 17 2.81 -24.71 -7.27
C ASP A 17 1.98 -24.00 -8.35
N ARG A 18 1.83 -24.63 -9.52
CA ARG A 18 0.97 -24.17 -10.62
C ARG A 18 -0.52 -24.14 -10.22
N LEU A 19 -0.98 -25.14 -9.47
CA LEU A 19 -2.36 -25.21 -8.97
C LEU A 19 -2.66 -24.10 -7.96
N SER A 20 -1.76 -23.82 -7.02
CA SER A 20 -1.94 -22.79 -5.98
C SER A 20 -1.98 -21.38 -6.57
N GLU A 21 -1.14 -21.11 -7.56
CA GLU A 21 -1.06 -19.82 -8.23
C GLU A 21 -2.27 -19.59 -9.13
N ASN A 22 -2.72 -20.62 -9.86
CA ASN A 22 -3.95 -20.58 -10.65
C ASN A 22 -5.20 -20.44 -9.78
N VAL A 23 -5.25 -21.12 -8.62
CA VAL A 23 -6.31 -21.00 -7.61
C VAL A 23 -6.36 -19.59 -7.01
N ALA A 24 -5.20 -19.01 -6.66
CA ALA A 24 -5.12 -17.64 -6.15
C ALA A 24 -5.58 -16.63 -7.22
N LYS A 25 -5.07 -16.73 -8.46
CA LYS A 25 -5.49 -15.89 -9.60
C LYS A 25 -6.98 -16.01 -9.90
N LEU A 26 -7.53 -17.23 -9.93
CA LEU A 26 -8.96 -17.48 -10.09
C LEU A 26 -9.75 -16.84 -8.95
N SER A 27 -9.38 -17.07 -7.69
CA SER A 27 -10.08 -16.46 -6.54
C SER A 27 -10.11 -14.93 -6.57
N THR A 28 -9.04 -14.29 -7.08
CA THR A 28 -8.95 -12.83 -7.25
C THR A 28 -9.76 -12.30 -8.45
N PHE A 29 -9.80 -13.06 -9.55
CA PHE A 29 -10.63 -12.74 -10.73
C PHE A 29 -12.12 -12.80 -10.40
N VAL A 30 -12.50 -13.79 -9.61
CA VAL A 30 -13.87 -14.17 -9.24
C VAL A 30 -14.50 -13.17 -8.27
N ARG A 31 -13.76 -12.68 -7.27
CA ARG A 31 -14.26 -11.65 -6.34
C ARG A 31 -14.04 -10.19 -6.79
N GLY A 32 -13.34 -9.96 -7.91
CA GLY A 32 -13.08 -8.63 -8.47
C GLY A 32 -14.25 -8.04 -9.27
N ARG A 33 -15.19 -8.86 -9.75
CA ARG A 33 -16.41 -8.45 -10.48
C ARG A 33 -17.58 -8.09 -9.54
N GLY A 34 -17.30 -7.35 -8.46
CA GLY A 34 -18.36 -6.69 -7.69
C GLY A 34 -18.87 -5.47 -8.44
N LYS A 35 -20.04 -5.58 -9.07
CA LYS A 35 -20.81 -4.54 -9.78
C LYS A 35 -20.33 -4.21 -11.19
N LYS A 36 -20.89 -4.94 -12.17
CA LYS A 36 -21.40 -4.49 -13.48
C LYS A 36 -21.18 -5.61 -14.49
N THR A 37 -22.19 -6.47 -14.64
CA THR A 37 -22.57 -7.09 -15.93
C THR A 37 -23.89 -7.81 -15.69
N THR A 38 -24.86 -7.51 -16.54
CA THR A 38 -26.03 -8.35 -16.81
C THR A 38 -25.57 -9.79 -17.07
N ALA A 39 -26.34 -10.77 -16.57
CA ALA A 39 -25.93 -12.16 -16.34
C ALA A 39 -25.21 -12.82 -17.52
N PRO A 40 -24.22 -13.67 -17.20
CA PRO A 40 -24.35 -15.09 -17.48
C PRO A 40 -24.21 -15.90 -16.18
N VAL A 41 -24.77 -17.11 -16.16
CA VAL A 41 -24.80 -18.09 -15.05
C VAL A 41 -23.75 -17.83 -13.97
N ASP A 42 -24.20 -17.57 -12.74
CA ASP A 42 -23.33 -17.29 -11.60
C ASP A 42 -22.51 -18.54 -11.25
N LEU A 43 -21.38 -18.73 -11.94
CA LEU A 43 -20.40 -19.82 -11.73
C LEU A 43 -19.64 -19.66 -10.40
N MET A 44 -19.90 -18.60 -9.63
CA MET A 44 -19.21 -18.28 -8.38
C MET A 44 -19.33 -19.38 -7.31
N PRO A 45 -20.51 -19.98 -7.05
CA PRO A 45 -20.65 -21.01 -6.02
C PRO A 45 -19.90 -22.29 -6.41
N VAL A 46 -19.96 -22.66 -7.70
CA VAL A 46 -19.30 -23.85 -8.26
C VAL A 46 -17.78 -23.70 -8.16
N LEU A 47 -17.24 -22.55 -8.53
CA LEU A 47 -15.81 -22.32 -8.44
C LEU A 47 -15.33 -22.29 -6.98
N LEU A 48 -16.08 -21.67 -6.07
CA LEU A 48 -15.75 -21.68 -4.64
C LEU A 48 -15.79 -23.11 -4.07
N ALA A 49 -16.73 -23.95 -4.52
CA ALA A 49 -16.80 -25.35 -4.13
C ALA A 49 -15.60 -26.15 -4.65
N LEU A 50 -15.22 -25.98 -5.92
CA LEU A 50 -14.01 -26.58 -6.51
C LEU A 50 -12.75 -26.14 -5.76
N LEU A 51 -12.61 -24.85 -5.45
CA LEU A 51 -11.49 -24.33 -4.67
C LEU A 51 -11.41 -24.95 -3.27
N LYS A 52 -12.56 -25.11 -2.59
CA LYS A 52 -12.63 -25.79 -1.29
C LYS A 52 -12.25 -27.27 -1.41
N ALA A 53 -12.72 -27.95 -2.45
CA ALA A 53 -12.40 -29.35 -2.70
C ALA A 53 -10.89 -29.55 -2.94
N VAL A 54 -10.28 -28.72 -3.80
CA VAL A 54 -8.82 -28.75 -4.04
C VAL A 54 -8.06 -28.51 -2.73
N LYS A 55 -8.46 -27.51 -1.92
CA LYS A 55 -7.82 -27.25 -0.62
C LYS A 55 -7.98 -28.43 0.35
N ALA A 56 -9.14 -29.10 0.35
CA ALA A 56 -9.40 -30.26 1.19
C ALA A 56 -8.56 -31.47 0.77
N VAL A 57 -8.49 -31.77 -0.53
CA VAL A 57 -7.66 -32.85 -1.09
C VAL A 57 -6.19 -32.60 -0.76
N VAL A 58 -5.69 -31.38 -0.96
CA VAL A 58 -4.28 -31.08 -0.67
C VAL A 58 -3.99 -31.15 0.83
N ARG A 59 -4.92 -30.71 1.70
CA ARG A 59 -4.78 -30.88 3.15
C ARG A 59 -4.75 -32.37 3.52
N TYR A 60 -5.59 -33.19 2.89
CA TYR A 60 -5.61 -34.64 3.11
C TYR A 60 -4.28 -35.29 2.67
N LEU A 61 -3.75 -34.92 1.51
CA LEU A 61 -2.52 -35.50 0.95
C LEU A 61 -1.25 -35.08 1.71
N THR A 62 -1.19 -33.82 2.14
CA THR A 62 0.04 -33.25 2.75
C THR A 62 0.02 -33.23 4.28
N GLY A 63 -1.16 -33.35 4.89
CA GLY A 63 -1.35 -33.14 6.33
C GLY A 63 -1.20 -31.68 6.79
N THR A 64 -0.97 -30.73 5.87
CA THR A 64 -0.62 -29.35 6.21
C THR A 64 -1.63 -28.32 5.70
N THR A 65 -1.69 -27.16 6.36
CA THR A 65 -2.55 -26.06 5.93
C THR A 65 -1.89 -25.17 4.89
N GLU A 66 -2.68 -24.34 4.22
CA GLU A 66 -2.17 -23.38 3.21
C GLU A 66 -1.20 -22.38 3.82
N LEU A 67 -1.50 -21.83 5.00
CA LEU A 67 -0.63 -20.89 5.70
C LEU A 67 0.75 -21.49 6.00
N PHE A 68 0.79 -22.73 6.50
CA PHE A 68 2.05 -23.44 6.72
C PHE A 68 2.85 -23.57 5.41
N ARG A 69 2.21 -24.03 4.34
CA ARG A 69 2.86 -24.27 3.04
C ARG A 69 3.37 -23.00 2.37
N LEU A 70 2.70 -21.87 2.59
CA LEU A 70 3.19 -20.56 2.14
C LEU A 70 4.54 -20.22 2.81
N CYS A 71 4.62 -20.38 4.13
CA CYS A 71 5.83 -20.11 4.89
C CYS A 71 6.94 -21.11 4.52
N ASP A 72 6.60 -22.39 4.42
CA ASP A 72 7.54 -23.46 4.09
C ASP A 72 8.17 -23.27 2.70
N ARG A 73 7.37 -22.88 1.69
CA ARG A 73 7.87 -22.59 0.34
C ARG A 73 8.92 -21.48 0.34
N VAL A 74 8.66 -20.36 1.01
CA VAL A 74 9.60 -19.24 1.07
C VAL A 74 10.91 -19.66 1.75
N LEU A 75 10.83 -20.46 2.82
CA LEU A 75 12.02 -21.01 3.48
C LEU A 75 12.79 -22.00 2.59
N GLU A 76 12.10 -22.83 1.80
CA GLU A 76 12.75 -23.68 0.80
C GLU A 76 13.47 -22.86 -0.28
N ASP A 77 12.85 -21.80 -0.78
CA ASP A 77 13.46 -20.92 -1.79
C ASP A 77 14.67 -20.18 -1.22
N ARG A 78 14.62 -19.75 0.05
CA ARG A 78 15.78 -19.19 0.79
C ARG A 78 16.92 -20.21 0.85
N ARG A 79 16.64 -21.45 1.23
CA ARG A 79 17.64 -22.54 1.31
C ARG A 79 18.25 -22.89 -0.05
N ARG A 80 17.47 -22.83 -1.12
CA ARG A 80 17.92 -23.13 -2.50
C ARG A 80 18.67 -21.97 -3.16
N GLY A 81 18.89 -20.85 -2.46
CA GLY A 81 19.59 -19.68 -3.00
C GLY A 81 18.85 -18.98 -4.14
N ARG A 82 17.55 -19.24 -4.31
CA ARG A 82 16.71 -18.65 -5.37
C ARG A 82 16.26 -17.23 -5.04
N LEU A 83 16.50 -16.79 -3.81
CA LEU A 83 16.26 -15.46 -3.29
C LEU A 83 17.62 -14.76 -3.09
N ARG A 84 18.44 -14.67 -4.14
CA ARG A 84 19.63 -13.80 -4.10
C ARG A 84 19.15 -12.35 -4.18
N ILE A 85 19.51 -11.55 -3.17
CA ILE A 85 19.48 -10.10 -3.25
C ILE A 85 20.53 -9.75 -4.31
N GLU A 86 20.12 -9.34 -5.51
CA GLU A 86 21.05 -8.63 -6.38
C GLU A 86 21.42 -7.35 -5.64
N GLY A 87 22.66 -7.33 -5.15
CA GLY A 87 23.21 -6.19 -4.46
C GLY A 87 23.04 -4.95 -5.32
N VAL A 88 22.64 -3.86 -4.67
CA VAL A 88 22.63 -2.52 -5.24
C VAL A 88 23.96 -2.31 -5.96
N ALA A 89 23.95 -2.31 -7.29
CA ALA A 89 25.02 -1.71 -8.06
C ALA A 89 25.02 -0.23 -7.64
N GLY A 90 25.97 0.13 -6.79
CA GLY A 90 26.18 1.52 -6.41
C GLY A 90 26.35 2.35 -7.68
N PRO A 91 25.79 3.57 -7.75
CA PRO A 91 26.01 4.42 -8.90
C PRO A 91 27.50 4.82 -8.91
N SER A 92 28.28 4.17 -9.78
CA SER A 92 29.49 4.75 -10.34
C SER A 92 29.08 5.91 -11.25
N GLY A 93 28.77 7.05 -10.65
CA GLY A 93 28.43 8.27 -11.38
C GLY A 93 27.72 9.29 -10.51
N ARG A 94 28.45 10.33 -10.08
CA ARG A 94 27.85 11.60 -9.63
C ARG A 94 27.13 12.23 -10.83
N SER A 95 25.84 11.96 -11.00
CA SER A 95 25.00 12.76 -11.92
C SER A 95 24.23 13.80 -11.13
N SER A 96 24.56 15.07 -11.37
CA SER A 96 23.87 16.28 -10.91
C SER A 96 22.48 16.46 -11.56
N GLY A 97 21.67 15.40 -11.62
CA GLY A 97 20.37 15.40 -12.30
C GLY A 97 19.20 15.80 -11.38
N GLU A 98 18.16 16.36 -11.99
CA GLU A 98 16.90 16.76 -11.33
C GLU A 98 16.22 15.59 -10.58
N PRO A 99 15.54 15.87 -9.43
CA PRO A 99 14.75 14.86 -8.74
C PRO A 99 13.58 14.42 -9.62
N THR A 100 13.62 13.14 -10.02
CA THR A 100 12.64 12.52 -10.92
C THR A 100 11.98 11.34 -10.21
N SER A 101 10.66 11.26 -10.23
CA SER A 101 9.93 10.05 -9.86
C SER A 101 10.43 8.88 -10.68
N ARG A 102 10.88 7.81 -10.00
CA ARG A 102 11.40 6.61 -10.65
C ARG A 102 10.63 5.40 -10.18
N VAL A 103 10.32 4.53 -11.14
CA VAL A 103 9.86 3.17 -10.87
C VAL A 103 11.11 2.31 -10.76
N VAL A 104 11.47 1.91 -9.55
CA VAL A 104 12.61 1.01 -9.36
C VAL A 104 12.12 -0.43 -9.57
N GLY A 105 12.88 -1.22 -10.34
CA GLY A 105 12.68 -2.66 -10.45
C GLY A 105 12.73 -3.31 -9.06
N SER A 106 11.98 -4.40 -8.88
CA SER A 106 11.80 -5.08 -7.58
C SER A 106 13.11 -5.23 -6.79
N LEU A 107 13.27 -4.52 -5.67
CA LEU A 107 14.45 -4.61 -4.79
C LEU A 107 14.39 -5.77 -3.80
N ALA A 108 13.19 -6.30 -3.53
CA ALA A 108 13.02 -7.57 -2.83
C ALA A 108 12.77 -8.66 -3.88
N PRO A 109 13.19 -9.92 -3.64
CA PRO A 109 12.61 -10.99 -4.42
C PRO A 109 11.09 -10.93 -4.25
N PRO A 110 10.31 -11.05 -5.34
CA PRO A 110 8.84 -10.90 -5.32
C PRO A 110 8.13 -11.80 -4.29
N ALA A 111 8.82 -12.78 -3.70
CA ALA A 111 8.30 -13.77 -2.77
C ALA A 111 7.90 -13.23 -1.39
N GLU A 112 8.55 -12.22 -0.82
CA GLU A 112 8.29 -11.81 0.58
C GLU A 112 7.14 -10.80 0.73
N GLY A 113 7.07 -9.78 -0.14
CA GLY A 113 5.90 -8.90 -0.22
C GLY A 113 4.63 -9.66 -0.65
N ASP A 114 4.78 -10.63 -1.55
CA ASP A 114 3.68 -11.55 -1.93
C ASP A 114 3.27 -12.46 -0.76
N LEU A 115 4.22 -12.89 0.09
CA LEU A 115 3.92 -13.73 1.24
C LEU A 115 2.99 -13.03 2.23
N VAL A 116 3.32 -11.80 2.66
CA VAL A 116 2.48 -11.03 3.61
C VAL A 116 1.09 -10.80 3.04
N GLU A 117 0.98 -10.36 1.77
CA GLU A 117 -0.32 -10.15 1.11
C GLU A 117 -1.13 -11.45 1.00
N ARG A 118 -0.48 -12.59 0.74
CA ARG A 118 -1.15 -13.89 0.64
C ARG A 118 -1.60 -14.40 2.00
N ILE A 119 -0.80 -14.22 3.04
CA ILE A 119 -1.18 -14.55 4.41
C ILE A 119 -2.36 -13.69 4.85
N ASP A 120 -2.30 -12.36 4.67
CA ASP A 120 -3.39 -11.45 5.01
C ASP A 120 -4.69 -11.85 4.30
N ARG A 121 -4.63 -12.13 2.99
CA ARG A 121 -5.80 -12.65 2.24
C ARG A 121 -6.32 -13.98 2.79
N CYS A 122 -5.45 -14.93 3.12
CA CYS A 122 -5.86 -16.21 3.70
C CYS A 122 -6.58 -16.03 5.05
N LEU A 123 -6.10 -15.10 5.88
CA LEU A 123 -6.70 -14.75 7.16
C LEU A 123 -8.03 -14.02 6.97
N ALA A 124 -8.08 -13.02 6.08
CA ALA A 124 -9.27 -12.26 5.76
C ALA A 124 -10.43 -13.13 5.25
N TYR A 125 -10.15 -14.23 4.54
CA TYR A 125 -11.18 -15.14 4.04
C TYR A 125 -11.44 -16.36 4.93
N SER A 126 -10.77 -16.47 6.08
CA SER A 126 -10.97 -17.59 7.00
C SER A 126 -12.27 -17.42 7.79
N THR A 127 -13.21 -18.35 7.64
CA THR A 127 -14.45 -18.39 8.47
C THR A 127 -14.19 -18.91 9.88
N LYS A 128 -13.00 -19.46 10.15
CA LYS A 128 -12.62 -20.07 11.43
C LYS A 128 -11.70 -19.20 12.30
N LEU A 129 -11.24 -18.05 11.78
CA LEU A 129 -10.28 -17.16 12.48
C LEU A 129 -10.84 -15.75 12.61
N THR A 130 -12.15 -15.64 12.87
CA THR A 130 -12.85 -14.35 12.87
C THR A 130 -12.44 -13.49 14.07
N SER A 131 -12.22 -14.09 15.24
CA SER A 131 -11.70 -13.46 16.45
C SER A 131 -10.30 -12.88 16.25
N GLU A 132 -9.38 -13.70 15.76
CA GLU A 132 -7.98 -13.38 15.54
C GLU A 132 -7.86 -12.30 14.46
N ARG A 133 -8.69 -12.38 13.41
CA ARG A 133 -8.76 -11.34 12.39
C ARG A 133 -9.21 -10.00 12.98
N LYS A 134 -10.29 -9.98 13.76
CA LYS A 134 -10.77 -8.73 14.37
C LYS A 134 -9.70 -8.12 15.29
N ALA A 135 -8.97 -8.97 16.01
CA ALA A 135 -7.85 -8.55 16.84
C ALA A 135 -6.74 -7.89 15.99
N MET A 136 -6.34 -8.51 14.87
CA MET A 136 -5.33 -7.91 13.97
C MET A 136 -5.81 -6.62 13.29
N ASP A 137 -7.10 -6.53 12.95
CA ASP A 137 -7.69 -5.33 12.31
C ASP A 137 -7.83 -4.16 13.30
N SER A 138 -8.10 -4.44 14.59
CA SER A 138 -8.11 -3.42 15.65
C SER A 138 -6.72 -2.97 16.07
N GLY A 139 -5.68 -3.71 15.70
CA GLY A 139 -4.29 -3.45 16.09
C GLY A 139 -3.95 -3.90 17.51
N THR A 140 -4.60 -4.97 18.00
CA THR A 140 -4.47 -5.51 19.38
C THR A 140 -3.05 -5.64 19.92
N LEU A 141 -2.94 -5.51 21.24
CA LEU A 141 -1.69 -5.50 22.01
C LEU A 141 -1.06 -6.88 22.26
N ASP A 142 -1.81 -7.99 22.13
CA ASP A 142 -1.30 -9.34 22.36
C ASP A 142 -1.20 -10.14 21.06
N VAL A 143 -0.18 -9.79 20.26
CA VAL A 143 0.11 -10.48 19.00
C VAL A 143 0.53 -11.94 19.25
N ASP A 144 1.16 -12.23 20.39
CA ASP A 144 1.62 -13.57 20.75
C ASP A 144 0.45 -14.56 20.87
N SER A 145 -0.59 -14.18 21.61
CA SER A 145 -1.80 -15.01 21.76
C SER A 145 -2.54 -15.22 20.45
N VAL A 146 -2.67 -14.15 19.63
CA VAL A 146 -3.28 -14.24 18.30
C VAL A 146 -2.53 -15.22 17.40
N VAL A 147 -1.20 -15.11 17.36
CA VAL A 147 -0.34 -15.98 16.57
C VAL A 147 -0.46 -17.42 17.06
N GLN A 148 -0.38 -17.65 18.38
CA GLN A 148 -0.49 -18.98 18.95
C GLN A 148 -1.84 -19.64 18.64
N GLY A 149 -2.95 -18.90 18.78
CA GLY A 149 -4.29 -19.36 18.40
C GLY A 149 -4.36 -19.79 16.93
N ILE A 150 -3.78 -19.00 16.03
CA ILE A 150 -3.73 -19.33 14.59
C ILE A 150 -2.87 -20.56 14.33
N LEU A 151 -1.68 -20.66 14.94
CA LEU A 151 -0.77 -21.80 14.74
C LEU A 151 -1.44 -23.12 15.12
N VAL A 152 -2.12 -23.16 16.27
CA VAL A 152 -2.88 -24.33 16.74
C VAL A 152 -4.07 -24.61 15.81
N ALA A 153 -4.91 -23.61 15.54
CA ALA A 153 -6.10 -23.77 14.70
C ALA A 153 -5.76 -24.19 13.25
N LYS A 154 -4.56 -23.84 12.78
CA LYS A 154 -4.06 -24.16 11.44
C LYS A 154 -3.04 -25.30 11.45
N MET A 155 -2.94 -26.04 12.56
CA MET A 155 -2.14 -27.26 12.68
C MET A 155 -0.71 -27.08 12.15
N PHE A 156 -0.05 -26.01 12.57
CA PHE A 156 1.39 -25.91 12.35
C PHE A 156 2.11 -27.07 13.08
N PRO A 157 3.30 -27.50 12.62
CA PRO A 157 4.03 -28.61 13.22
C PRO A 157 4.25 -28.45 14.72
N LYS A 158 4.53 -29.58 15.40
CA LYS A 158 4.78 -29.62 16.85
C LYS A 158 3.67 -28.96 17.67
N ALA A 159 2.41 -29.21 17.29
CA ALA A 159 1.23 -28.64 17.94
C ALA A 159 1.21 -27.09 17.98
N GLY A 160 1.80 -26.44 16.97
CA GLY A 160 1.87 -24.98 16.91
C GLY A 160 3.00 -24.38 17.75
N ASP A 161 4.16 -25.05 17.83
CA ASP A 161 5.36 -24.50 18.46
C ASP A 161 5.80 -23.21 17.74
N PRO A 162 5.80 -22.04 18.42
CA PRO A 162 6.15 -20.77 17.82
C PRO A 162 7.63 -20.68 17.42
N ASN A 163 8.48 -21.61 17.92
CA ASN A 163 9.91 -21.61 17.64
C ASN A 163 10.27 -22.28 16.32
N THR A 164 9.33 -22.95 15.65
CA THR A 164 9.58 -23.53 14.33
C THR A 164 9.91 -22.42 13.31
N PRO A 165 10.80 -22.66 12.33
CA PRO A 165 11.14 -21.64 11.32
C PRO A 165 9.93 -21.07 10.58
N GLN A 166 8.93 -21.92 10.28
CA GLN A 166 7.69 -21.52 9.61
C GLN A 166 6.83 -20.64 10.52
N ALA A 167 6.75 -20.95 11.82
CA ALA A 167 6.00 -20.14 12.78
C ALA A 167 6.65 -18.77 13.00
N LYS A 168 7.99 -18.70 13.05
CA LYS A 168 8.73 -17.42 13.12
C LYS A 168 8.47 -16.54 11.89
N LEU A 169 8.56 -17.10 10.69
CA LEU A 169 8.24 -16.37 9.46
C LEU A 169 6.76 -15.95 9.41
N PHE A 170 5.86 -16.81 9.86
CA PHE A 170 4.43 -16.48 9.97
C PHE A 170 4.20 -15.33 10.95
N ARG A 171 4.87 -15.33 12.10
CA ARG A 171 4.84 -14.24 13.09
C ARG A 171 5.29 -12.92 12.47
N GLU A 172 6.43 -12.89 11.78
CA GLU A 172 6.91 -11.69 11.09
C GLU A 172 5.86 -11.13 10.12
N CYS A 173 5.16 -12.01 9.39
CA CYS A 173 4.08 -11.59 8.50
C CYS A 173 2.88 -11.02 9.25
N VAL A 174 2.49 -11.64 10.38
CA VAL A 174 1.40 -11.14 11.24
C VAL A 174 1.76 -9.78 11.84
N ASP A 175 2.98 -9.59 12.33
CA ASP A 175 3.46 -8.29 12.85
C ASP A 175 3.29 -7.20 11.79
N ARG A 176 3.73 -7.45 10.54
CA ARG A 176 3.56 -6.51 9.42
C ARG A 176 2.09 -6.23 9.10
N ILE A 177 1.20 -7.23 9.21
CA ILE A 177 -0.24 -7.05 9.01
C ILE A 177 -0.81 -6.13 10.08
N VAL A 178 -0.48 -6.39 11.34
CA VAL A 178 -0.93 -5.61 12.51
C VAL A 178 -0.43 -4.17 12.41
N GLU A 179 0.86 -3.94 12.16
CA GLU A 179 1.44 -2.61 11.95
C GLU A 179 0.73 -1.86 10.83
N THR A 180 0.43 -2.53 9.71
CA THR A 180 -0.28 -1.91 8.59
C THR A 180 -1.72 -1.57 8.96
N SER A 181 -2.41 -2.41 9.74
CA SER A 181 -3.75 -2.11 10.27
C SER A 181 -3.72 -0.91 11.22
N GLN A 182 -2.75 -0.85 12.13
CA GLN A 182 -2.56 0.29 13.02
C GLN A 182 -2.33 1.58 12.23
N LEU A 183 -1.45 1.55 11.23
CA LEU A 183 -1.23 2.70 10.34
C LEU A 183 -2.52 3.11 9.62
N ILE A 184 -3.27 2.16 9.05
CA ILE A 184 -4.55 2.46 8.40
C ILE A 184 -5.51 3.14 9.38
N ASN A 185 -5.62 2.65 10.61
CA ASN A 185 -6.50 3.20 11.63
C ASN A 185 -6.06 4.63 12.00
N GLN A 186 -4.77 4.85 12.24
CA GLN A 186 -4.19 6.17 12.52
C GLN A 186 -4.46 7.17 11.39
N LEU A 187 -4.11 6.81 10.15
CA LEU A 187 -4.32 7.69 8.99
C LEU A 187 -5.81 7.91 8.69
N THR A 188 -6.65 6.90 8.93
CA THR A 188 -8.11 7.04 8.78
C THR A 188 -8.69 8.00 9.81
N ALA A 189 -8.25 7.91 11.06
CA ALA A 189 -8.65 8.83 12.11
C ALA A 189 -8.21 10.26 11.77
N ARG A 190 -6.95 10.44 11.37
CA ARG A 190 -6.40 11.75 10.96
C ARG A 190 -7.11 12.33 9.73
N ALA A 191 -7.52 11.48 8.79
CA ALA A 191 -8.32 11.90 7.64
C ALA A 191 -9.76 12.30 8.01
N ALA A 192 -10.29 11.78 9.13
CA ALA A 192 -11.60 12.13 9.65
C ALA A 192 -11.55 13.36 10.57
N THR A 193 -10.38 13.75 11.07
CA THR A 193 -10.21 15.00 11.84
C THR A 193 -10.43 16.20 10.92
N LYS A 194 -11.51 16.93 11.16
CA LYS A 194 -11.86 18.14 10.41
C LYS A 194 -10.88 19.28 10.73
N PHE A 195 -10.55 20.08 9.72
CA PHE A 195 -9.85 21.34 9.93
C PHE A 195 -10.78 22.32 10.65
N GLU A 196 -10.33 22.86 11.78
CA GLU A 196 -11.07 23.85 12.56
C GLU A 196 -10.35 25.20 12.54
N SER A 197 -11.02 26.24 12.05
CA SER A 197 -10.44 27.58 11.89
C SER A 197 -10.13 28.29 13.20
N GLY A 198 -10.77 27.88 14.30
CA GLY A 198 -10.48 28.38 15.65
C GLY A 198 -9.32 27.66 16.35
N ASP A 199 -8.78 26.60 15.75
CA ASP A 199 -7.65 25.85 16.31
C ASP A 199 -6.33 26.47 15.82
N PRO A 200 -5.49 27.01 16.72
CA PRO A 200 -4.25 27.68 16.34
C PRO A 200 -3.25 26.73 15.68
N ASP A 201 -3.22 25.44 16.04
CA ASP A 201 -2.28 24.47 15.48
C ASP A 201 -2.65 24.12 14.04
N HIS A 202 -3.95 23.96 13.75
CA HIS A 202 -4.44 23.75 12.39
C HIS A 202 -4.09 24.95 11.48
N VAL A 203 -4.33 26.16 11.97
CA VAL A 203 -4.02 27.39 11.24
C VAL A 203 -2.51 27.55 11.03
N ALA A 204 -1.69 27.28 12.06
CA ALA A 204 -0.24 27.32 11.95
C ALA A 204 0.29 26.32 10.92
N GLN A 205 -0.29 25.12 10.86
CA GLN A 205 0.09 24.11 9.88
C GLN A 205 -0.30 24.52 8.44
N LEU A 206 -1.47 25.16 8.26
CA LEU A 206 -1.88 25.72 6.96
C LEU A 206 -0.93 26.84 6.50
N PHE A 207 -0.49 27.70 7.42
CA PHE A 207 0.51 28.71 7.11
C PHE A 207 1.90 28.12 6.84
N THR A 208 2.28 27.06 7.55
CA THR A 208 3.51 26.31 7.25
C THR A 208 3.52 25.81 5.81
N LEU A 209 2.39 25.28 5.32
CA LEU A 209 2.25 24.89 3.92
C LEU A 209 2.49 26.07 2.97
N TRP A 210 1.91 27.24 3.26
CA TRP A 210 2.12 28.44 2.46
C TRP A 210 3.59 28.83 2.40
N ASP A 211 4.22 28.96 3.56
CA ASP A 211 5.61 29.43 3.68
C ASP A 211 6.58 28.46 2.96
N LEU A 212 6.31 27.16 3.00
CA LEU A 212 7.11 26.15 2.30
C LEU A 212 6.89 26.17 0.78
N ALA A 213 5.65 26.35 0.31
CA ALA A 213 5.32 26.29 -1.11
C ALA A 213 5.60 27.61 -1.85
N LEU A 214 5.47 28.75 -1.15
CA LEU A 214 5.58 30.10 -1.69
C LEU A 214 6.50 30.98 -0.81
N PRO A 215 7.78 30.60 -0.62
CA PRO A 215 8.68 31.24 0.37
C PRO A 215 8.97 32.72 0.09
N THR A 216 8.75 33.20 -1.12
CA THR A 216 8.98 34.60 -1.50
C THR A 216 7.73 35.47 -1.40
N GLN A 217 6.56 34.89 -1.10
CA GLN A 217 5.31 35.65 -0.99
C GLN A 217 4.96 35.92 0.48
N PRO A 218 4.43 37.11 0.80
CA PRO A 218 3.94 37.37 2.14
C PRO A 218 2.80 36.41 2.49
N ARG A 219 2.76 35.99 3.76
CA ARG A 219 1.70 35.12 4.27
C ARG A 219 0.34 35.81 4.09
N PRO A 220 -0.66 35.12 3.53
CA PRO A 220 -1.98 35.68 3.36
C PRO A 220 -2.71 35.75 4.70
N PRO A 221 -3.74 36.62 4.82
CA PRO A 221 -4.75 36.44 5.84
C PRO A 221 -5.35 35.03 5.79
N ARG A 222 -5.87 34.54 6.92
CA ARG A 222 -6.46 33.20 7.02
C ARG A 222 -7.52 32.95 5.93
N GLU A 223 -8.32 33.96 5.59
CA GLU A 223 -9.26 33.93 4.47
C GLU A 223 -8.89 34.96 3.40
N SER A 224 -8.48 34.49 2.22
CA SER A 224 -7.94 35.35 1.16
C SER A 224 -7.98 34.66 -0.20
N GLU A 225 -8.13 35.44 -1.28
CA GLU A 225 -7.99 34.91 -2.64
C GLU A 225 -6.55 34.45 -2.96
N LEU A 226 -5.57 34.85 -2.14
CA LEU A 226 -4.20 34.39 -2.31
C LEU A 226 -4.07 32.86 -2.22
N TRP A 227 -4.96 32.17 -1.50
CA TRP A 227 -4.99 30.71 -1.43
C TRP A 227 -5.23 30.03 -2.79
N LEU A 228 -5.83 30.74 -3.76
CA LEU A 228 -5.98 30.24 -5.13
C LEU A 228 -4.62 30.01 -5.80
N LYS A 229 -3.57 30.76 -5.41
CA LYS A 229 -2.19 30.55 -5.92
C LYS A 229 -1.61 29.20 -5.52
N LEU A 230 -2.09 28.60 -4.44
CA LEU A 230 -1.71 27.24 -4.05
C LEU A 230 -2.68 26.19 -4.62
N GLY A 231 -3.75 26.63 -5.27
CA GLY A 231 -4.75 25.79 -5.90
C GLY A 231 -5.84 25.32 -4.95
N PHE A 232 -6.22 26.09 -3.93
CA PHE A 232 -7.48 25.91 -3.19
C PHE A 232 -8.67 26.47 -3.99
N GLN A 233 -9.91 26.02 -3.74
CA GLN A 233 -11.07 26.39 -4.58
C GLN A 233 -11.69 27.74 -4.24
N GLY A 234 -11.34 28.34 -3.11
CA GLY A 234 -11.90 29.62 -2.69
C GLY A 234 -11.02 30.35 -1.68
N ARG A 235 -11.63 31.33 -1.00
CA ARG A 235 -10.94 32.17 -0.02
C ARG A 235 -10.59 31.43 1.27
N ASP A 236 -11.32 30.38 1.61
CA ASP A 236 -11.12 29.58 2.82
C ASP A 236 -10.72 28.14 2.50
N PRO A 237 -9.42 27.79 2.66
CA PRO A 237 -8.92 26.41 2.53
C PRO A 237 -9.60 25.37 3.41
N ALA A 238 -10.22 25.74 4.54
CA ALA A 238 -10.89 24.76 5.41
C ALA A 238 -12.00 24.00 4.67
N THR A 239 -12.65 24.66 3.70
CA THR A 239 -13.74 24.06 2.92
C THR A 239 -13.29 22.93 2.00
N ASP A 240 -12.00 22.88 1.63
CA ASP A 240 -11.43 21.90 0.71
C ASP A 240 -11.01 20.60 1.43
N PHE A 241 -10.75 20.65 2.75
CA PHE A 241 -10.31 19.50 3.53
C PHE A 241 -11.43 18.51 3.91
N ARG A 242 -12.67 18.68 3.45
CA ARG A 242 -13.82 17.84 3.84
C ARG A 242 -13.59 16.33 3.65
N GLY A 243 -12.90 15.95 2.57
CA GLY A 243 -12.73 14.54 2.22
C GLY A 243 -11.61 13.84 2.98
N MET A 244 -10.52 14.54 3.30
CA MET A 244 -9.29 13.95 3.84
C MET A 244 -8.77 14.67 5.09
N GLY A 245 -9.54 15.61 5.64
CA GLY A 245 -9.25 16.28 6.89
C GLY A 245 -7.83 16.82 6.99
N LEU A 246 -7.27 16.72 8.19
CA LEU A 246 -5.90 17.11 8.46
C LEU A 246 -4.89 16.20 7.78
N LEU A 247 -5.20 14.94 7.46
CA LEU A 247 -4.28 14.10 6.68
C LEU A 247 -3.99 14.71 5.30
N GLY A 248 -4.98 15.36 4.69
CA GLY A 248 -4.79 16.10 3.44
C GLY A 248 -3.75 17.21 3.59
N LEU A 249 -3.80 17.96 4.70
CA LEU A 249 -2.86 19.02 5.02
C LEU A 249 -1.48 18.47 5.41
N ASP A 250 -1.42 17.44 6.24
CA ASP A 250 -0.18 16.76 6.66
C ASP A 250 0.65 16.33 5.44
N ASN A 251 0.00 15.69 4.46
CA ASN A 251 0.68 15.23 3.24
C ASN A 251 1.17 16.38 2.36
N LEU A 252 0.38 17.45 2.21
CA LEU A 252 0.80 18.63 1.46
C LEU A 252 2.02 19.29 2.10
N VAL A 253 2.01 19.46 3.43
CA VAL A 253 3.14 20.00 4.20
C VAL A 253 4.36 19.09 4.05
N PHE A 254 4.18 17.78 4.23
CA PHE A 254 5.26 16.81 4.09
C PHE A 254 5.92 16.90 2.71
N PHE A 255 5.12 16.94 1.64
CA PHE A 255 5.65 17.05 0.27
C PHE A 255 6.39 18.37 0.06
N ALA A 256 5.85 19.49 0.54
CA ALA A 256 6.50 20.80 0.43
C ALA A 256 7.83 20.84 1.19
N GLN A 257 7.86 20.28 2.40
CA GLN A 257 9.01 20.28 3.29
C GLN A 257 10.11 19.32 2.82
N ARG A 258 9.74 18.09 2.46
CA ARG A 258 10.69 17.02 2.15
C ARG A 258 11.19 17.08 0.70
N HIS A 259 10.35 17.59 -0.20
CA HIS A 259 10.60 17.62 -1.64
C HIS A 259 10.36 19.01 -2.25
N PRO A 260 11.01 20.09 -1.76
CA PRO A 260 10.73 21.47 -2.15
C PRO A 260 10.94 21.74 -3.65
N ARG A 261 11.90 21.03 -4.29
CA ARG A 261 12.13 21.12 -5.73
C ARG A 261 10.94 20.56 -6.54
N SER A 262 10.41 19.41 -6.12
CA SER A 262 9.25 18.80 -6.76
C SER A 262 7.99 19.62 -6.51
N MET A 263 7.83 20.19 -5.30
CA MET A 263 6.73 21.12 -5.00
C MET A 263 6.77 22.35 -5.92
N LYS A 264 7.94 23.02 -6.01
CA LYS A 264 8.12 24.18 -6.89
C LYS A 264 7.79 23.85 -8.35
N ARG A 265 8.34 22.75 -8.88
CA ARG A 265 8.08 22.31 -10.26
C ARG A 265 6.60 22.00 -10.50
N MET A 266 5.95 21.31 -9.55
CA MET A 266 4.52 21.02 -9.67
C MET A 266 3.68 22.29 -9.64
N LEU A 267 4.07 23.28 -8.84
CA LEU A 267 3.42 24.58 -8.78
C LEU A 267 3.56 25.37 -10.10
N GLU A 268 4.72 25.31 -10.74
CA GLU A 268 4.93 25.92 -12.06
C GLU A 268 4.04 25.24 -13.12
N ILE A 269 4.02 23.90 -13.15
CA ILE A 269 3.17 23.13 -14.07
C ILE A 269 1.68 23.43 -13.82
N SER A 270 1.26 23.55 -12.55
CA SER A 270 -0.14 23.77 -12.20
C SER A 270 -0.67 25.13 -12.63
N HIS A 271 0.20 26.12 -12.85
CA HIS A 271 -0.16 27.47 -13.31
C HIS A 271 -0.05 27.66 -14.82
N HIS A 272 0.18 26.60 -15.59
CA HIS A 272 0.30 26.71 -17.04
C HIS A 272 -0.95 27.39 -17.67
N PRO A 273 -0.82 28.38 -18.56
CA PRO A 273 -1.95 29.20 -19.04
C PRO A 273 -3.16 28.39 -19.55
N LYS A 274 -2.88 27.32 -20.30
CA LYS A 274 -3.90 26.42 -20.86
C LYS A 274 -4.13 25.12 -20.07
N ALA A 275 -3.05 24.44 -19.67
CA ALA A 275 -3.06 23.17 -18.97
C ALA A 275 -3.01 23.32 -17.43
N TRP A 276 -3.52 24.40 -16.86
CA TRP A 276 -3.52 24.60 -15.41
C TRP A 276 -4.35 23.52 -14.68
N PHE A 277 -4.04 23.31 -13.40
CA PHE A 277 -4.87 22.53 -12.48
C PHE A 277 -4.72 23.04 -11.04
N SER A 278 -5.69 22.73 -10.18
CA SER A 278 -5.68 23.16 -8.77
C SER A 278 -4.79 22.27 -7.91
N LEU A 279 -3.52 22.65 -7.67
CA LEU A 279 -2.52 21.83 -6.98
C LEU A 279 -3.01 21.28 -5.62
N ALA A 280 -3.52 22.13 -4.72
CA ALA A 280 -3.99 21.67 -3.42
C ALA A 280 -5.15 20.67 -3.54
N ILE A 281 -6.12 20.90 -4.41
CA ILE A 281 -7.22 19.95 -4.66
C ILE A 281 -6.74 18.62 -5.23
N VAL A 282 -5.80 18.67 -6.18
CA VAL A 282 -5.16 17.46 -6.71
C VAL A 282 -4.44 16.72 -5.58
N GLY A 283 -3.71 17.43 -4.72
CA GLY A 283 -3.03 16.87 -3.56
C GLY A 283 -3.99 16.20 -2.57
N ILE A 284 -5.09 16.84 -2.20
CA ILE A 284 -6.10 16.26 -1.30
C ILE A 284 -6.74 15.01 -1.94
N ASN A 285 -7.05 15.06 -3.23
CA ASN A 285 -7.54 13.89 -3.97
C ASN A 285 -6.50 12.76 -4.04
N MET A 286 -5.22 13.10 -4.14
CA MET A 286 -4.13 12.15 -4.15
C MET A 286 -3.97 11.46 -2.79
N THR A 287 -4.14 12.18 -1.68
CA THR A 287 -4.19 11.62 -0.32
C THR A 287 -5.27 10.55 -0.21
N SER A 288 -6.47 10.83 -0.71
CA SER A 288 -7.57 9.85 -0.75
C SER A 288 -7.23 8.61 -1.57
N PHE A 289 -6.60 8.80 -2.73
CA PHE A 289 -6.16 7.70 -3.57
C PHE A 289 -5.07 6.85 -2.91
N ALA A 290 -4.10 7.48 -2.26
CA ALA A 290 -3.01 6.82 -1.54
C ALA A 290 -3.54 5.99 -0.37
N LEU A 291 -4.38 6.59 0.48
CA LEU A 291 -5.01 5.92 1.61
C LEU A 291 -5.88 4.73 1.14
N HIS A 292 -6.57 4.88 0.01
CA HIS A 292 -7.28 3.75 -0.61
C HIS A 292 -6.34 2.61 -1.04
N GLN A 293 -5.14 2.90 -1.56
CA GLN A 293 -4.20 1.85 -1.94
C GLN A 293 -3.66 1.12 -0.71
N LEU A 294 -3.36 1.86 0.36
CA LEU A 294 -2.95 1.30 1.65
C LEU A 294 -4.04 0.39 2.23
N ARG A 295 -5.30 0.84 2.28
CA ARG A 295 -6.46 0.02 2.70
C ARG A 295 -6.68 -1.22 1.85
N LYS A 296 -6.26 -1.19 0.58
CA LYS A 296 -6.28 -2.36 -0.33
C LYS A 296 -5.02 -3.23 -0.20
N ARG A 297 -4.16 -2.96 0.78
CA ARG A 297 -2.95 -3.73 1.10
C ARG A 297 -1.94 -3.78 -0.04
N ARG A 298 -1.99 -2.80 -0.94
CA ARG A 298 -1.14 -2.76 -2.15
C ARG A 298 0.25 -2.19 -1.90
N LEU A 299 0.53 -1.75 -0.67
CA LEU A 299 1.81 -1.15 -0.29
C LEU A 299 2.71 -2.11 0.49
N TYR A 300 2.29 -3.38 0.71
CA TYR A 300 3.14 -4.37 1.40
C TYR A 300 4.49 -4.56 0.72
N SER A 301 4.51 -4.65 -0.61
CA SER A 301 5.77 -4.73 -1.37
C SER A 301 6.68 -3.54 -1.13
N LEU A 302 6.12 -2.32 -1.02
CA LEU A 302 6.87 -1.10 -0.79
C LEU A 302 7.43 -1.03 0.64
N THR A 303 6.60 -1.32 1.65
CA THR A 303 7.01 -1.25 3.06
C THR A 303 7.99 -2.38 3.43
N THR A 304 7.85 -3.55 2.81
CA THR A 304 8.78 -4.68 2.98
C THR A 304 10.11 -4.45 2.25
N ALA A 305 10.09 -4.05 0.97
CA ALA A 305 11.31 -3.96 0.17
C ALA A 305 12.26 -2.83 0.58
N LEU A 306 11.74 -1.78 1.20
CA LEU A 306 12.54 -0.64 1.65
C LEU A 306 12.93 -0.74 3.13
N SER A 307 12.50 -1.81 3.83
CA SER A 307 12.65 -1.97 5.28
C SER A 307 12.13 -0.77 6.10
N LEU A 308 11.27 0.07 5.50
CA LEU A 308 10.73 1.28 6.14
C LEU A 308 9.63 0.98 7.17
N GLY A 309 9.14 -0.26 7.20
CA GLY A 309 7.97 -0.64 7.99
C GLY A 309 6.67 0.02 7.49
N ALA A 310 5.55 -0.27 8.16
CA ALA A 310 4.29 0.40 7.89
C ALA A 310 4.21 1.72 8.68
N THR A 311 5.00 2.72 8.27
CA THR A 311 5.09 4.03 8.95
C THR A 311 4.34 5.13 8.22
N ALA A 312 3.97 6.19 8.94
CA ALA A 312 3.38 7.39 8.36
C ALA A 312 4.32 8.07 7.35
N THR A 313 5.63 8.03 7.61
CA THR A 313 6.65 8.54 6.68
C THR A 313 6.67 7.75 5.38
N ALA A 314 6.65 6.41 5.42
CA ALA A 314 6.60 5.60 4.20
C ALA A 314 5.34 5.89 3.37
N PHE A 315 4.21 6.13 4.04
CA PHE A 315 2.97 6.55 3.38
C PHE A 315 3.10 7.94 2.73
N ALA A 316 3.68 8.91 3.43
CA ALA A 316 3.88 10.27 2.94
C ALA A 316 4.92 10.35 1.80
N GLU A 317 5.92 9.47 1.78
CA GLU A 317 6.85 9.31 0.66
C GLU A 317 6.15 8.72 -0.58
N PHE A 318 5.28 7.71 -0.39
CA PHE A 318 4.44 7.22 -1.48
C PHE A 318 3.51 8.30 -2.02
N TYR A 319 2.90 9.11 -1.14
CA TYR A 319 2.13 10.29 -1.54
C TYR A 319 2.98 11.27 -2.38
N SER A 320 4.20 11.56 -1.94
CA SER A 320 5.13 12.45 -2.63
C SER A 320 5.51 11.95 -4.02
N TYR A 321 5.75 10.63 -4.16
CA TYR A 321 5.90 9.99 -5.47
C TYR A 321 4.69 10.24 -6.36
N LEU A 322 3.47 10.08 -5.84
CA LEU A 322 2.25 10.25 -6.64
C LEU A 322 2.10 11.69 -7.16
N MET A 323 2.42 12.68 -6.33
CA MET A 323 2.38 14.10 -6.70
C MET A 323 3.38 14.38 -7.84
N ASP A 324 4.62 13.96 -7.67
CA ASP A 324 5.70 14.15 -8.65
C ASP A 324 5.42 13.42 -9.98
N ALA A 325 4.99 12.16 -9.89
CA ALA A 325 4.66 11.34 -11.06
C ALA A 325 3.45 11.88 -11.81
N PHE A 326 2.44 12.40 -11.10
CA PHE A 326 1.30 13.03 -11.73
C PHE A 326 1.71 14.32 -12.45
N ALA A 327 2.51 15.18 -11.83
CA ALA A 327 3.02 16.40 -12.45
C ALA A 327 3.78 16.09 -13.74
N THR A 328 4.66 15.07 -13.71
CA THR A 328 5.41 14.59 -14.88
C THR A 328 4.48 14.06 -15.98
N THR A 329 3.48 13.25 -15.61
CA THR A 329 2.49 12.71 -16.56
C THR A 329 1.67 13.82 -17.20
N TRP A 330 1.27 14.82 -16.41
CA TRP A 330 0.47 15.95 -16.87
C TRP A 330 1.26 16.83 -17.83
N ALA A 331 2.49 17.20 -17.46
CA ALA A 331 3.37 18.03 -18.28
C ALA A 331 3.73 17.37 -19.63
N ALA A 332 3.82 16.03 -19.69
CA ALA A 332 4.10 15.30 -20.93
C ALA A 332 3.03 15.48 -22.03
N HIS A 333 1.82 15.93 -21.67
CA HIS A 333 0.78 16.25 -22.65
C HIS A 333 0.96 17.64 -23.29
N GLY A 334 1.77 18.52 -22.69
CA GLY A 334 1.95 19.91 -23.14
C GLY A 334 0.62 20.65 -23.30
N GLU A 335 0.49 21.42 -24.38
CA GLU A 335 -0.70 22.21 -24.68
C GLU A 335 -1.88 21.42 -25.27
N ALA A 336 -1.75 20.10 -25.41
CA ALA A 336 -2.79 19.23 -25.94
C ALA A 336 -3.92 18.94 -24.94
N VAL A 337 -3.75 19.32 -23.67
CA VAL A 337 -4.75 19.14 -22.61
C VAL A 337 -5.13 20.47 -21.96
N THR A 338 -6.34 20.50 -21.42
CA THR A 338 -6.84 21.59 -20.58
C THR A 338 -7.30 21.04 -19.23
N VAL A 339 -7.69 21.92 -18.31
CA VAL A 339 -8.33 21.51 -17.05
C VAL A 339 -9.53 20.58 -17.27
N MET A 340 -10.24 20.68 -18.39
CA MET A 340 -11.38 19.80 -18.73
C MET A 340 -10.98 18.34 -18.96
N ASP A 341 -9.72 18.09 -19.33
CA ASP A 341 -9.17 16.75 -19.51
C ASP A 341 -8.75 16.09 -18.18
N PHE A 342 -8.72 16.87 -17.09
CA PHE A 342 -8.26 16.41 -15.78
C PHE A 342 -8.90 15.08 -15.35
N PRO A 343 -10.24 14.90 -15.40
CA PRO A 343 -10.86 13.64 -15.00
C PRO A 343 -10.37 12.43 -15.80
N ARG A 344 -10.12 12.61 -17.11
CA ARG A 344 -9.65 11.56 -18.03
C ARG A 344 -8.20 11.19 -17.72
N VAL A 345 -7.31 12.19 -17.66
CA VAL A 345 -5.88 11.99 -17.42
C VAL A 345 -5.64 11.44 -16.01
N PHE A 346 -6.29 12.02 -14.99
CA PHE A 346 -6.17 11.56 -13.60
C PHE A 346 -6.69 10.12 -13.42
N LYS A 347 -7.75 9.72 -14.13
CA LYS A 347 -8.22 8.33 -14.15
C LYS A 347 -7.20 7.38 -14.81
N ALA A 348 -6.60 7.78 -15.92
CA ALA A 348 -5.56 7.01 -16.59
C ALA A 348 -4.32 6.85 -15.71
N PHE A 349 -3.84 7.94 -15.11
CA PHE A 349 -2.73 7.94 -14.15
C PHE A 349 -2.98 6.95 -12.99
N ARG A 350 -4.13 7.05 -12.32
CA ARG A 350 -4.49 6.11 -11.24
C ARG A 350 -4.57 4.66 -11.70
N LYS A 351 -4.92 4.40 -12.97
CA LYS A 351 -4.94 3.04 -13.54
C LYS A 351 -3.51 2.51 -13.70
N THR A 352 -2.58 3.33 -14.18
CA THR A 352 -1.16 2.99 -14.31
C THR A 352 -0.55 2.70 -12.95
N VAL A 353 -0.70 3.58 -11.97
CA VAL A 353 -0.21 3.35 -10.59
C VAL A 353 -0.75 2.05 -10.01
N LYS A 354 -2.06 1.77 -10.17
CA LYS A 354 -2.65 0.50 -9.70
C LYS A 354 -2.04 -0.72 -10.39
N LYS A 355 -1.68 -0.62 -11.67
CA LYS A 355 -1.03 -1.70 -12.42
C LYS A 355 0.38 -1.94 -11.86
N ASP A 356 1.12 -0.87 -11.62
CA ASP A 356 2.50 -0.96 -11.12
C ASP A 356 2.57 -1.52 -9.70
N LEU A 357 1.67 -1.07 -8.81
CA LEU A 357 1.55 -1.63 -7.46
C LEU A 357 1.25 -3.14 -7.47
N ARG A 358 0.34 -3.60 -8.35
CA ARG A 358 0.02 -5.03 -8.50
C ARG A 358 1.15 -5.84 -9.10
N ALA A 359 2.01 -5.19 -9.89
CA ALA A 359 3.22 -5.80 -10.42
C ALA A 359 4.38 -5.78 -9.42
N GLY A 360 4.15 -5.32 -8.18
CA GLY A 360 5.17 -5.26 -7.14
C GLY A 360 6.25 -4.20 -7.39
N ARG A 361 6.02 -3.24 -8.29
CA ARG A 361 7.02 -2.20 -8.59
C ARG A 361 7.15 -1.22 -7.43
N LEU A 362 8.37 -0.75 -7.21
CA LEU A 362 8.66 0.21 -6.15
C LEU A 362 8.47 1.62 -6.68
N LEU A 363 7.53 2.32 -6.07
CA LEU A 363 7.06 3.64 -6.46
C LEU A 363 7.58 4.65 -5.43
N VAL A 364 8.82 5.08 -5.61
CA VAL A 364 9.53 5.94 -4.64
C VAL A 364 10.03 7.19 -5.35
N LEU A 365 9.92 8.33 -4.67
CA LEU A 365 10.53 9.56 -5.13
C LEU A 365 11.99 9.59 -4.68
N ASN A 366 12.92 9.31 -5.58
CA ASN A 366 14.34 9.34 -5.24
C ASN A 366 14.82 10.79 -5.22
N THR A 367 15.03 11.36 -4.03
CA THR A 367 15.85 12.55 -3.88
C THR A 367 17.26 12.11 -3.56
N ALA A 368 18.27 12.77 -4.15
CA ALA A 368 19.69 12.56 -3.84
C ALA A 368 20.06 12.79 -2.36
N ALA A 369 19.07 13.02 -1.48
CA ALA A 369 19.19 13.19 -0.05
C ALA A 369 18.28 12.19 0.70
N GLY A 370 18.87 11.04 1.04
CA GLY A 370 18.48 10.29 2.25
C GLY A 370 17.35 9.28 2.08
N LEU A 371 17.69 8.13 1.49
CA LEU A 371 17.35 6.84 2.10
C LEU A 371 18.65 6.34 2.73
N ARG A 372 18.94 6.78 3.96
CA ARG A 372 19.93 6.15 4.82
C ARG A 372 19.21 5.51 5.98
#